data_AF-A0A1F6HS38-F1
#
_entry.id   AF-A0A1F6HS38-F1
#
_cell.length_a   1.000
_cell.length_b   1.000
_cell.length_c   1.000
_cell.angle_alpha   90.00
_cell.angle_beta   90.00
_cell.angle_gamma   90.00
#
_symmetry.space_group_name_H-M   'P 1'
#
loop_
_entity.id
_entity.type
_entity.pdbx_description
1 polymer ?
#
loop_
_entity_poly.entity_id
_entity_poly.type
_entity_poly.pdbx_seq_one_letter_code
_entity_poly.pdbx_strand_id
1 'polypeptide(L)'
;MKKNLLLFTLLILTGFLGYMAFFWNGEPSEKGTINNPLFARFQVLASEGNSSCSGAFTDSISSMTDDSRIKGSCCSPMSWHRYEEQVEGLKKYKDISEIPPDPYDIDAELAKKLKSHYDDVLSEEEQKAYDYAMANSHEKGPCCCKCWRWYVYGGLAKFLIKEKGFGGEQITEVWNLSDGCGGEGDHVDHS
;
A
#
# COMPACT_ATOMS: atom_id res chain seq x y z
N MET A 1 -21.34 -6.69 -59.67
CA MET A 1 -20.92 -5.85 -58.52
C MET A 1 -21.14 -6.47 -57.13
N LYS A 2 -22.13 -7.37 -56.91
CA LYS A 2 -22.41 -7.95 -55.56
C LYS A 2 -21.41 -9.02 -55.06
N LYS A 3 -20.75 -9.77 -55.95
CA LYS A 3 -19.81 -10.85 -55.57
C LYS A 3 -18.49 -10.34 -54.97
N ASN A 4 -17.98 -9.20 -55.46
CA ASN A 4 -16.72 -8.63 -54.95
C ASN A 4 -16.92 -7.98 -53.58
N LEU A 5 -18.11 -7.40 -53.31
CA LEU A 5 -18.44 -6.82 -52.00
C LEU A 5 -18.51 -7.88 -50.89
N LEU A 6 -19.03 -9.08 -51.21
CA LEU A 6 -19.11 -10.22 -50.29
C LEU A 6 -17.73 -10.84 -49.96
N LEU A 7 -16.79 -10.77 -50.90
CA LEU A 7 -15.42 -11.25 -50.67
C LEU A 7 -14.62 -10.29 -49.77
N PHE A 8 -14.82 -8.98 -49.97
CA PHE A 8 -14.17 -7.95 -49.15
C PHE A 8 -14.70 -7.94 -47.70
N THR A 9 -16.01 -8.13 -47.48
CA THR A 9 -16.55 -8.22 -46.12
C THR A 9 -16.07 -9.46 -45.37
N LEU A 10 -15.88 -10.60 -46.05
CA LEU A 10 -15.37 -11.83 -45.42
C LEU A 10 -13.89 -11.71 -45.00
N LEU A 11 -13.08 -11.00 -45.79
CA LEU A 11 -11.67 -10.74 -45.49
C LEU A 11 -11.50 -9.76 -44.32
N ILE A 12 -12.37 -8.75 -44.21
CA ILE A 12 -12.36 -7.82 -43.07
C ILE A 12 -12.80 -8.53 -41.78
N LEU A 13 -13.81 -9.41 -41.83
CA LEU A 13 -14.28 -10.13 -40.64
C LEU A 13 -13.24 -11.12 -40.11
N THR A 14 -12.52 -11.81 -41.00
CA THR A 14 -11.45 -12.75 -40.62
C THR A 14 -10.22 -12.02 -40.09
N GLY A 15 -9.86 -10.87 -40.68
CA GLY A 15 -8.83 -9.99 -40.13
C GLY A 15 -9.19 -9.43 -38.75
N PHE A 16 -10.45 -9.04 -38.53
CA PHE A 16 -10.93 -8.49 -37.26
C PHE A 16 -11.00 -9.55 -36.15
N LEU A 17 -11.42 -10.78 -36.48
CA LEU A 17 -11.40 -11.91 -35.54
C LEU A 17 -9.97 -12.33 -35.17
N GLY A 18 -9.03 -12.32 -36.14
CA GLY A 18 -7.62 -12.56 -35.88
C GLY A 18 -6.98 -11.46 -35.03
N TYR A 19 -7.35 -10.20 -35.25
CA TYR A 19 -6.92 -9.05 -34.44
C TYR A 19 -7.44 -9.16 -33.01
N MET A 20 -8.73 -9.45 -32.81
CA MET A 20 -9.29 -9.67 -31.48
C MET A 20 -8.63 -10.84 -30.74
N ALA A 21 -8.29 -11.94 -31.44
CA ALA A 21 -7.56 -13.06 -30.83
C ALA A 21 -6.11 -12.72 -30.44
N PHE A 22 -5.44 -11.85 -31.21
CA PHE A 22 -4.07 -11.41 -30.92
C PHE A 22 -4.03 -10.43 -29.73
N PHE A 23 -5.05 -9.59 -29.58
CA PHE A 23 -5.18 -8.63 -28.47
C PHE A 23 -5.90 -9.20 -27.24
N TRP A 24 -6.49 -10.40 -27.31
CA TRP A 24 -7.02 -11.15 -26.16
C TRP A 24 -5.96 -12.02 -25.46
N ASN A 25 -4.68 -11.90 -25.81
CA ASN A 25 -3.61 -12.39 -24.94
C ASN A 25 -3.51 -11.47 -23.72
N GLY A 26 -4.50 -11.54 -22.83
CA GLY A 26 -4.40 -11.00 -21.49
C GLY A 26 -3.14 -11.57 -20.86
N GLU A 27 -2.26 -10.69 -20.42
CA GLU A 27 -1.02 -11.10 -19.77
C GLU A 27 -1.36 -12.06 -18.63
N PRO A 28 -0.73 -13.25 -18.56
CA PRO A 28 -0.91 -14.11 -17.42
C PRO A 28 -0.39 -13.35 -16.20
N SER A 29 -1.26 -13.09 -15.22
CA SER A 29 -0.85 -12.55 -13.91
C SER A 29 0.35 -13.37 -13.44
N GLU A 30 1.50 -12.72 -13.27
CA GLU A 30 2.75 -13.38 -12.92
C GLU A 30 2.59 -14.04 -11.55
N LYS A 31 2.27 -15.34 -11.55
CA LYS A 31 2.19 -16.13 -10.32
C LYS A 31 3.61 -16.16 -9.75
N GLY A 32 3.83 -15.44 -8.66
CA GLY A 32 5.10 -15.40 -7.94
C GLY A 32 5.71 -16.80 -7.86
N THR A 33 6.89 -16.96 -8.44
CA THR A 33 7.58 -18.26 -8.45
C THR A 33 8.14 -18.51 -7.05
N ILE A 34 8.08 -19.76 -6.58
CA ILE A 34 8.52 -20.18 -5.23
C ILE A 34 10.01 -19.85 -4.97
N ASN A 35 10.79 -19.56 -6.01
CA ASN A 35 12.21 -19.16 -5.91
C ASN A 35 12.43 -17.65 -5.74
N ASN A 36 11.38 -16.82 -5.69
CA ASN A 36 11.49 -15.39 -5.43
C ASN A 36 11.52 -15.14 -3.90
N PRO A 37 12.62 -14.61 -3.33
CA PRO A 37 12.70 -14.31 -1.89
C PRO A 37 11.62 -13.34 -1.41
N LEU A 38 11.19 -12.40 -2.25
CA LEU A 38 10.10 -11.47 -1.93
C LEU A 38 8.75 -12.21 -1.84
N PHE A 39 8.51 -13.19 -2.72
CA PHE A 39 7.31 -14.02 -2.66
C PHE A 39 7.30 -14.96 -1.45
N ALA A 40 8.46 -15.48 -1.05
CA ALA A 40 8.58 -16.23 0.19
C ALA A 40 8.24 -15.37 1.41
N ARG A 41 8.72 -14.11 1.45
CA ARG A 41 8.39 -13.15 2.50
C ARG A 41 6.89 -12.82 2.52
N PHE A 42 6.30 -12.56 1.36
CA PHE A 42 4.85 -12.37 1.20
C PHE A 42 4.06 -13.52 1.83
N GLN A 43 4.40 -14.77 1.51
CA GLN A 43 3.69 -15.94 2.04
C GLN A 43 3.72 -16.00 3.56
N VAL A 44 4.87 -15.68 4.17
CA VAL A 44 4.99 -15.62 5.64
C VAL A 44 4.11 -14.51 6.21
N LEU A 45 4.20 -13.29 5.67
CA LEU A 45 3.43 -12.14 6.17
C LEU A 45 1.92 -12.32 6.01
N ALA A 46 1.49 -12.93 4.89
CA ALA A 46 0.08 -13.16 4.58
C ALA A 46 -0.55 -14.28 5.42
N SER A 47 0.26 -15.23 5.93
CA SER A 47 -0.23 -16.38 6.70
C SER A 47 0.01 -16.28 8.22
N GLU A 48 1.02 -15.52 8.64
CA GLU A 48 1.48 -15.44 10.05
C GLU A 48 1.44 -14.00 10.61
N GLY A 49 0.44 -13.22 10.18
CA GLY A 49 0.21 -11.87 10.69
C GLY A 49 -0.27 -11.83 12.14
N ASN A 50 0.15 -10.80 12.88
CA ASN A 50 -0.35 -10.51 14.23
C ASN A 50 -1.03 -9.13 14.32
N SER A 51 -1.01 -8.36 13.23
CA SER A 51 -1.65 -7.05 13.14
C SER A 51 -3.17 -7.20 13.24
N SER A 52 -3.79 -6.31 14.03
CA SER A 52 -5.25 -6.28 14.19
C SER A 52 -5.73 -4.84 14.15
N CYS A 53 -6.78 -4.59 13.37
CA CYS A 53 -7.45 -3.30 13.32
C CYS A 53 -8.42 -3.12 14.51
N SER A 54 -7.87 -3.10 15.74
CA SER A 54 -8.61 -2.96 16.99
C SER A 54 -7.97 -1.96 17.98
N GLY A 55 -8.80 -1.38 18.85
CA GLY A 55 -8.33 -0.50 19.94
C GLY A 55 -7.40 -1.23 20.91
N ALA A 56 -7.75 -2.47 21.28
CA ALA A 56 -6.92 -3.28 22.18
C ALA A 56 -5.51 -3.52 21.62
N PHE A 57 -5.38 -3.78 20.32
CA PHE A 57 -4.06 -3.90 19.68
C PHE A 57 -3.33 -2.56 19.61
N THR A 58 -4.06 -1.47 19.36
CA THR A 58 -3.49 -0.11 19.39
C THR A 58 -2.87 0.24 20.74
N ASP A 59 -3.54 -0.15 21.83
CA ASP A 59 -3.07 0.09 23.19
C ASP A 59 -1.88 -0.80 23.55
N SER A 60 -1.87 -2.05 23.06
CA SER A 60 -0.80 -3.02 23.34
C SER A 60 0.56 -2.66 22.74
N ILE A 61 0.61 -1.85 21.68
CA ILE A 61 1.89 -1.41 21.07
C ILE A 61 2.84 -0.80 22.11
N SER A 62 2.30 -0.05 23.08
CA SER A 62 3.12 0.59 24.13
C SER A 62 3.84 -0.42 25.03
N SER A 63 3.31 -1.64 25.17
CA SER A 63 3.84 -2.69 26.04
C SER A 63 4.54 -3.84 25.29
N MET A 64 4.55 -3.82 23.95
CA MET A 64 5.34 -4.76 23.15
C MET A 64 6.82 -4.65 23.52
N THR A 65 7.59 -5.73 23.41
CA THR A 65 9.05 -5.65 23.54
C THR A 65 9.65 -4.94 22.33
N ASP A 66 10.81 -4.31 22.47
CA ASP A 66 11.41 -3.53 21.37
C ASP A 66 11.85 -4.40 20.18
N ASP A 67 12.14 -5.68 20.43
CA ASP A 67 12.45 -6.70 19.41
C ASP A 67 11.20 -7.35 18.77
N SER A 68 9.99 -6.98 19.23
CA SER A 68 8.75 -7.46 18.63
C SER A 68 8.51 -6.87 17.24
N ARG A 69 7.79 -7.62 16.40
CA ARG A 69 7.41 -7.22 15.04
C ARG A 69 5.89 -7.20 14.89
N ILE A 70 5.35 -6.15 14.29
CA ILE A 70 3.94 -6.06 13.87
C ILE A 70 3.87 -6.50 12.42
N LYS A 71 3.22 -7.64 12.17
CA LYS A 71 3.25 -8.34 10.88
C LYS A 71 1.87 -8.49 10.25
N GLY A 72 1.82 -8.45 8.92
CA GLY A 72 0.65 -8.75 8.11
C GLY A 72 -0.34 -7.59 8.00
N SER A 73 -1.39 -7.84 7.21
CA SER A 73 -2.49 -6.89 7.01
C SER A 73 -3.46 -6.89 8.20
N CYS A 74 -4.21 -5.80 8.39
CA CYS A 74 -5.13 -5.68 9.52
C CYS A 74 -6.63 -5.77 9.15
N CYS A 75 -7.01 -5.56 7.87
CA CYS A 75 -8.40 -5.48 7.44
C CYS A 75 -8.78 -6.56 6.41
N SER A 76 -8.00 -6.66 5.33
CA SER A 76 -8.24 -7.57 4.21
C SER A 76 -7.02 -8.47 3.97
N PRO A 77 -7.15 -9.63 3.32
CA PRO A 77 -6.00 -10.46 2.93
C PRO A 77 -4.99 -9.67 2.08
N MET A 78 -3.70 -9.94 2.25
CA MET A 78 -2.66 -9.32 1.41
C MET A 78 -2.77 -9.77 -0.05
N SER A 79 -2.52 -8.85 -0.99
CA SER A 79 -2.35 -9.13 -2.41
C SER A 79 -0.87 -9.19 -2.78
N TRP A 80 -0.47 -10.23 -3.53
CA TRP A 80 0.91 -10.36 -3.98
C TRP A 80 1.32 -9.21 -4.89
N HIS A 81 0.47 -8.86 -5.84
CA HIS A 81 0.73 -7.79 -6.79
C HIS A 81 0.94 -6.46 -6.07
N ARG A 82 0.06 -6.13 -5.12
CA ARG A 82 0.17 -4.89 -4.35
C ARG A 82 1.39 -4.87 -3.46
N TYR A 83 1.69 -5.97 -2.78
CA TYR A 83 2.86 -6.08 -1.94
C TYR A 83 4.16 -5.83 -2.72
N GLU A 84 4.28 -6.37 -3.93
CA GLU A 84 5.44 -6.15 -4.79
C GLU A 84 5.60 -4.67 -5.17
N GLU A 85 4.52 -4.03 -5.61
CA GLU A 85 4.53 -2.60 -5.98
C GLU A 85 4.88 -1.69 -4.79
N GLN A 86 4.34 -2.00 -3.61
CA GLN A 86 4.61 -1.24 -2.40
C GLN A 86 6.07 -1.34 -1.97
N VAL A 87 6.62 -2.57 -1.90
CA VAL A 87 8.03 -2.78 -1.53
C VAL A 87 8.97 -2.16 -2.56
N GLU A 88 8.65 -2.23 -3.85
CA GLU A 88 9.44 -1.55 -4.88
C GLU A 88 9.38 -0.02 -4.73
N GLY A 89 8.18 0.55 -4.58
CA GLY A 89 8.00 1.99 -4.44
C GLY A 89 8.68 2.57 -3.20
N LEU A 90 8.65 1.84 -2.08
CA LEU A 90 9.29 2.27 -0.83
C LEU A 90 10.82 2.35 -0.91
N LYS A 91 11.46 1.73 -1.91
CA LYS A 91 12.92 1.92 -2.15
C LYS A 91 13.30 3.37 -2.40
N LYS A 92 12.37 4.20 -2.91
CA LYS A 92 12.54 5.65 -3.04
C LYS A 92 12.91 6.31 -1.70
N TYR A 93 12.45 5.75 -0.59
CA TYR A 93 12.58 6.29 0.76
C TYR A 93 13.59 5.54 1.63
N LYS A 94 14.39 4.64 1.05
CA LYS A 94 15.34 3.76 1.78
C LYS A 94 16.33 4.47 2.70
N ASP A 95 16.63 5.74 2.44
CA ASP A 95 17.59 6.54 3.20
C ASP A 95 16.93 7.26 4.41
N ILE A 96 15.62 7.05 4.62
CA ILE A 96 14.85 7.56 5.75
C ILE A 96 14.46 6.37 6.64
N SER A 97 15.23 6.16 7.71
CA SER A 97 15.05 5.04 8.64
C SER A 97 13.65 4.94 9.27
N GLU A 98 12.94 6.06 9.38
CA GLU A 98 11.61 6.11 9.95
C GLU A 98 10.50 5.62 9.00
N ILE A 99 10.78 5.52 7.69
CA ILE A 99 9.84 4.95 6.72
C ILE A 99 10.14 3.45 6.62
N PRO A 100 9.25 2.57 7.09
CA PRO A 100 9.46 1.13 7.01
C PRO A 100 9.62 0.69 5.54
N PRO A 101 10.64 -0.11 5.19
CA PRO A 101 10.84 -0.58 3.82
C PRO A 101 9.85 -1.68 3.41
N ASP A 102 9.13 -2.27 4.38
CA ASP A 102 8.07 -3.25 4.16
C ASP A 102 6.82 -2.79 4.93
N PRO A 103 5.70 -2.52 4.25
CA PRO A 103 4.52 -1.96 4.90
C PRO A 103 3.80 -2.96 5.80
N TYR A 104 4.11 -4.26 5.69
CA TYR A 104 3.48 -5.33 6.47
C TYR A 104 4.42 -5.93 7.53
N ASP A 105 5.59 -5.33 7.79
CA ASP A 105 6.54 -5.85 8.77
C ASP A 105 7.29 -4.71 9.49
N ILE A 106 6.77 -4.32 10.65
CA ILE A 106 7.13 -3.08 11.35
C ILE A 106 7.76 -3.38 12.72
N ASP A 107 8.87 -2.71 13.05
CA ASP A 107 9.50 -2.81 14.38
C ASP A 107 8.58 -2.20 15.43
N ALA A 108 8.38 -2.91 16.54
CA ALA A 108 7.57 -2.38 17.65
C ALA A 108 8.19 -1.11 18.24
N GLU A 109 9.52 -1.04 18.36
CA GLU A 109 10.22 0.18 18.78
C GLU A 109 9.92 1.37 17.85
N LEU A 110 10.01 1.14 16.53
CA LEU A 110 9.69 2.17 15.54
C LEU A 110 8.22 2.58 15.64
N ALA A 111 7.30 1.63 15.75
CA ALA A 111 5.88 1.91 15.91
C ALA A 111 5.59 2.77 17.15
N LYS A 112 6.25 2.50 18.30
CA LYS A 112 6.14 3.33 19.50
C LYS A 112 6.65 4.75 19.27
N LYS A 113 7.84 4.89 18.67
CA LYS A 113 8.43 6.18 18.33
C LYS A 113 7.47 6.99 17.46
N LEU A 114 7.01 6.42 16.35
CA LEU A 114 6.12 7.12 15.42
C LEU A 114 4.78 7.45 16.07
N LYS A 115 4.19 6.53 16.84
CA LYS A 115 2.95 6.79 17.60
C LYS A 115 3.10 7.97 18.56
N SER A 116 4.26 8.16 19.19
CA SER A 116 4.48 9.30 20.10
C SER A 116 4.46 10.66 19.41
N HIS A 117 4.70 10.71 18.09
CA HIS A 117 4.58 11.94 17.30
C HIS A 117 3.14 12.24 16.86
N TYR A 118 2.19 11.34 17.10
CA TYR A 118 0.80 11.54 16.63
C TYR A 118 0.15 12.80 17.21
N ASP A 119 0.49 13.16 18.45
CA ASP A 119 -0.05 14.35 19.12
C ASP A 119 0.83 15.59 18.95
N ASP A 120 1.90 15.52 18.14
CA ASP A 120 2.73 16.68 17.85
C ASP A 120 1.90 17.81 17.24
N VAL A 121 2.13 19.02 17.74
CA VAL A 121 1.54 20.23 17.20
C VAL A 121 2.33 20.61 15.94
N LEU A 122 1.60 20.81 14.84
CA LEU A 122 2.09 21.36 13.58
C LEU A 122 1.81 22.85 13.54
N SER A 123 2.70 23.62 12.90
CA SER A 123 2.41 24.98 12.48
C SER A 123 1.32 25.01 11.40
N GLU A 124 0.79 26.19 11.08
CA GLU A 124 -0.26 26.32 10.07
C GLU A 124 0.17 25.83 8.68
N GLU A 125 1.45 26.00 8.30
CA GLU A 125 1.96 25.53 7.01
C GLU A 125 2.13 24.01 6.99
N GLU A 126 2.71 23.45 8.05
CA GLU A 126 2.86 22.00 8.22
C GLU A 126 1.50 21.29 8.28
N GLN A 127 0.51 21.89 8.95
CA GLN A 127 -0.84 21.35 9.02
C GLN A 127 -1.51 21.29 7.64
N LYS A 128 -1.24 22.25 6.75
CA LYS A 128 -1.74 22.20 5.35
C LYS A 128 -1.18 21.00 4.60
N ALA A 129 0.09 20.65 4.81
CA ALA A 129 0.68 19.45 4.21
C ALA A 129 0.00 18.17 4.73
N TYR A 130 -0.21 18.09 6.05
CA TYR A 130 -0.90 16.96 6.66
C TYR A 130 -2.35 16.83 6.15
N ASP A 131 -3.11 17.93 6.15
CA ASP A 131 -4.51 17.96 5.71
C ASP A 131 -4.65 17.64 4.21
N TYR A 132 -3.70 18.09 3.39
CA TYR A 132 -3.64 17.68 1.99
C TYR A 132 -3.54 16.17 1.87
N ALA A 133 -2.65 15.53 2.63
CA ALA A 133 -2.49 14.07 2.56
C ALA A 133 -3.73 13.32 3.07
N MET A 134 -4.39 13.84 4.10
CA MET A 134 -5.69 13.32 4.56
C MET A 134 -6.75 13.35 3.46
N ALA A 135 -6.78 14.39 2.64
CA ALA A 135 -7.75 14.52 1.56
C ALA A 135 -7.40 13.67 0.31
N ASN A 136 -6.11 13.46 0.04
CA ASN A 136 -5.64 12.92 -1.24
C ASN A 136 -5.12 11.49 -1.20
N SER A 137 -4.78 10.95 -0.02
CA SER A 137 -4.47 9.52 0.13
C SER A 137 -5.64 8.64 -0.27
N HIS A 138 -5.32 7.42 -0.65
CA HIS A 138 -6.30 6.45 -1.12
C HIS A 138 -7.34 6.12 -0.03
N GLU A 139 -6.86 5.97 1.20
CA GLU A 139 -7.69 5.68 2.39
C GLU A 139 -8.28 6.91 3.07
N LYS A 140 -8.10 8.10 2.49
CA LYS A 140 -8.48 9.39 3.11
C LYS A 140 -7.90 9.55 4.52
N GLY A 141 -6.66 9.12 4.67
CA GLY A 141 -5.87 9.13 5.89
C GLY A 141 -4.72 8.12 5.85
N PRO A 142 -3.98 8.00 6.95
CA PRO A 142 -2.91 7.02 7.11
C PRO A 142 -3.37 5.55 7.08
N CYS A 143 -4.67 5.30 7.21
CA CYS A 143 -5.29 3.97 7.20
C CYS A 143 -6.81 4.13 6.97
N CYS A 144 -7.48 3.08 6.47
CA CYS A 144 -8.93 3.07 6.25
C CYS A 144 -9.76 3.25 7.54
N CYS A 145 -9.17 2.97 8.71
CA CYS A 145 -9.81 3.08 10.00
C CYS A 145 -8.87 3.67 11.06
N LYS A 146 -9.43 4.18 12.15
CA LYS A 146 -8.66 4.72 13.30
C LYS A 146 -8.08 3.61 14.18
N CYS A 147 -7.34 2.68 13.58
CA CYS A 147 -6.60 1.63 14.27
C CYS A 147 -5.18 2.09 14.60
N TRP A 148 -4.33 1.16 15.04
CA TRP A 148 -2.93 1.44 15.36
C TRP A 148 -2.15 2.08 14.21
N ARG A 149 -2.39 1.67 12.95
CA ARG A 149 -1.74 2.27 11.78
C ARG A 149 -2.09 3.73 11.64
N TRP A 150 -3.33 4.12 11.94
CA TRP A 150 -3.73 5.53 11.90
C TRP A 150 -2.84 6.39 12.78
N TYR A 151 -2.60 5.93 14.01
CA TYR A 151 -1.79 6.66 14.98
C TYR A 151 -0.29 6.60 14.65
N VAL A 152 0.21 5.43 14.26
CA VAL A 152 1.62 5.25 13.89
C VAL A 152 1.97 6.02 12.63
N TYR A 153 1.24 5.83 11.53
CA TYR A 153 1.53 6.48 10.25
C TYR A 153 1.07 7.95 10.21
N GLY A 154 0.07 8.32 11.01
CA GLY A 154 -0.24 9.74 11.27
C GLY A 154 0.92 10.43 12.00
N GLY A 155 1.50 9.78 13.01
CA GLY A 155 2.69 10.28 13.69
C GLY A 155 3.93 10.29 12.79
N LEU A 156 4.10 9.28 11.91
CA LEU A 156 5.13 9.29 10.87
C LEU A 156 5.00 10.51 9.98
N ALA A 157 3.79 10.84 9.52
CA ALA A 157 3.61 12.01 8.67
C ALA A 157 3.99 13.30 9.40
N LYS A 158 3.58 13.46 10.66
CA LYS A 158 3.98 14.61 11.48
C LYS A 158 5.49 14.71 11.65
N PHE A 159 6.15 13.59 11.94
CA PHE A 159 7.61 13.52 12.01
C PHE A 159 8.27 13.93 10.68
N LEU A 160 7.82 13.38 9.55
CA LEU A 160 8.39 13.67 8.23
C LEU A 160 8.18 15.14 7.82
N ILE A 161 7.02 15.71 8.13
CA ILE A 161 6.73 17.12 7.87
C ILE A 161 7.69 18.00 8.68
N LYS A 162 7.79 17.79 10.00
CA LYS A 162 8.58 18.64 10.90
C LYS A 162 10.09 18.47 10.71
N GLU A 163 10.56 17.22 10.67
CA GLU A 163 11.99 16.90 10.75
C GLU A 163 12.64 16.72 9.38
N LYS A 164 11.85 16.43 8.34
CA LYS A 164 12.34 16.17 6.98
C LYS A 164 11.78 17.14 5.94
N GLY A 165 10.89 18.06 6.32
CA GLY A 165 10.32 19.06 5.42
C GLY A 165 9.41 18.48 4.33
N PHE A 166 8.76 17.34 4.58
CA PHE A 166 7.89 16.70 3.60
C PHE A 166 6.63 17.54 3.33
N GLY A 167 6.29 17.71 2.05
CA GLY A 167 5.03 18.29 1.61
C GLY A 167 3.88 17.28 1.57
N GLY A 168 2.65 17.76 1.39
CA GLY A 168 1.45 16.92 1.40
C GLY A 168 1.41 15.83 0.33
N GLU A 169 1.97 16.10 -0.87
CA GLU A 169 2.10 15.10 -1.93
C GLU A 169 3.04 13.96 -1.53
N GLN A 170 4.16 14.27 -0.87
CA GLN A 170 5.10 13.26 -0.41
C GLN A 170 4.49 12.41 0.71
N ILE A 171 3.75 13.02 1.63
CA ILE A 171 3.02 12.27 2.66
C ILE A 171 1.94 11.38 2.05
N THR A 172 1.21 11.87 1.04
CA THR A 172 0.22 11.09 0.30
C THR A 172 0.85 9.84 -0.31
N GLU A 173 1.97 10.00 -1.00
CA GLU A 173 2.71 8.89 -1.60
C GLU A 173 3.22 7.91 -0.54
N VAL A 174 3.80 8.40 0.56
CA VAL A 174 4.26 7.55 1.67
C VAL A 174 3.11 6.73 2.25
N TRP A 175 1.95 7.33 2.52
CA TRP A 175 0.79 6.60 3.04
C TRP A 175 0.25 5.57 2.04
N ASN A 176 0.13 5.92 0.76
CA ASN A 176 -0.36 4.99 -0.25
C ASN A 176 0.58 3.78 -0.43
N LEU A 177 1.89 4.02 -0.42
CA LEU A 177 2.89 2.94 -0.47
C LEU A 177 2.96 2.14 0.83
N SER A 178 2.70 2.80 1.96
CA SER A 178 2.76 2.19 3.28
C SER A 178 1.45 1.52 3.73
N ASP A 179 0.44 1.53 2.86
CA ASP A 179 -0.86 0.96 3.20
C ASP A 179 -0.73 -0.53 3.52
N GLY A 180 -1.11 -0.88 4.75
CA GLY A 180 -1.12 -2.25 5.23
C GLY A 180 -2.51 -2.75 5.60
N CYS A 181 -3.57 -2.14 5.05
CA CYS A 181 -4.94 -2.62 5.23
C CYS A 181 -5.15 -3.96 4.50
N GLY A 182 -4.45 -4.17 3.37
CA GLY A 182 -4.57 -5.34 2.50
C GLY A 182 -5.63 -5.16 1.40
N GLY A 183 -5.87 -6.21 0.61
CA GLY A 183 -6.80 -6.21 -0.52
C GLY A 183 -6.11 -6.01 -1.88
N GLU A 184 -6.87 -6.26 -2.95
CA GLU A 184 -6.38 -6.28 -4.35
C GLU A 184 -6.43 -4.90 -5.04
N GLY A 185 -6.89 -3.85 -4.38
CA GLY A 185 -7.09 -2.54 -5.01
C GLY A 185 -6.67 -1.37 -4.14
N ASP A 186 -6.50 -0.21 -4.77
CA ASP A 186 -6.21 1.07 -4.12
C ASP A 186 -7.36 1.58 -3.24
N HIS A 187 -8.57 1.03 -3.42
CA HIS A 187 -9.79 1.45 -2.71
C HIS A 187 -10.62 0.22 -2.37
N VAL A 188 -10.13 -0.59 -1.43
CA VAL A 188 -10.91 -1.74 -0.98
C VAL A 188 -11.93 -1.20 0.02
N ASP A 189 -13.22 -1.27 -0.32
CA ASP A 189 -14.27 -1.04 0.67
C ASP A 189 -14.15 -2.17 1.70
N HIS A 190 -13.59 -1.87 2.87
CA HIS A 190 -13.33 -2.84 3.94
C HIS A 190 -14.60 -3.17 4.75
N SER A 191 -15.78 -3.03 4.13
CA SER A 191 -17.11 -3.20 4.72
C SER A 191 -17.39 -4.61 5.23
#